data_AF-A0AAD1DSK3-F1
#
_entry.id   AF-A0AAD1DSK3-F1
#
_cell.length_a   1.000
_cell.length_b   1.000
_cell.length_c   1.000
_cell.angle_alpha   90.00
_cell.angle_beta   90.00
_cell.angle_gamma   90.00
#
_symmetry.space_group_name_H-M   'P 1'
#
loop_
_entity.id
_entity.type
_entity.pdbx_description
1 polymer ?
#
loop_
_entity_poly.entity_id
_entity_poly.type
_entity_poly.pdbx_seq_one_letter_code
_entity_poly.pdbx_strand_id
1 'polypeptide(L)'
;MQHQLLNSILIIINIELIKKETLDHYISEGKENYYRDRVEILKEDLKEDFRKWKESNPQKQFSDYKNKCIEEMKTGMQFLGEILYIGLSLTALGEIEEKND
;
A
#
# COMPACT_ATOMS: atom_id res chain seq x y z
N MET A 1 -18.89 13.10 -23.56
CA MET A 1 -17.88 12.03 -23.63
C MET A 1 -16.51 12.40 -23.03
N GLN A 2 -16.14 13.68 -22.88
CA GLN A 2 -14.85 14.05 -22.23
C GLN A 2 -14.81 13.88 -20.70
N HIS A 3 -15.95 13.87 -20.01
CA HIS A 3 -15.99 13.71 -18.55
C HIS A 3 -15.67 12.29 -18.05
N GLN A 4 -15.88 11.24 -18.86
CA GLN A 4 -15.54 9.88 -18.44
C GLN A 4 -14.03 9.62 -18.52
N LEU A 5 -13.32 10.22 -19.48
CA LEU A 5 -11.87 10.10 -19.61
C LEU A 5 -11.10 10.81 -18.48
N LEU A 6 -11.59 11.96 -18.01
CA LEU A 6 -11.00 12.64 -16.84
C LEU A 6 -11.17 11.82 -15.55
N ASN A 7 -12.30 11.14 -15.38
CA ASN A 7 -12.50 10.22 -14.24
C ASN A 7 -11.65 8.94 -14.36
N SER A 8 -11.32 8.50 -15.57
CA SER A 8 -10.41 7.36 -15.78
C SER A 8 -8.93 7.73 -15.60
N ILE A 9 -8.55 8.99 -15.82
CA ILE A 9 -7.17 9.48 -15.60
C ILE A 9 -6.92 9.80 -14.12
N LEU A 10 -7.96 10.14 -13.35
CA LEU A 10 -7.87 10.38 -11.90
C LEU A 10 -7.72 9.10 -11.03
N ILE A 11 -7.90 7.90 -11.59
CA ILE A 11 -7.80 6.63 -10.86
C ILE A 11 -6.68 5.75 -11.44
N ILE A 12 -5.56 6.37 -11.83
CA ILE A 12 -4.29 5.66 -11.78
C ILE A 12 -3.63 6.12 -10.50
N ILE A 13 -3.90 5.40 -9.41
CA ILE A 13 -3.07 5.49 -8.22
C ILE A 13 -1.65 5.18 -8.67
N ASN A 14 -0.84 6.22 -8.80
CA ASN A 14 0.58 6.05 -9.03
C ASN A 14 1.17 5.60 -7.68
N ILE A 15 1.19 4.28 -7.46
CA ILE A 15 1.68 3.65 -6.24
C ILE A 15 3.05 4.20 -5.84
N GLU A 16 3.94 4.37 -6.82
CA GLU A 16 5.27 4.92 -6.59
C GLU A 16 5.24 6.39 -6.17
N LEU A 17 4.31 7.19 -6.71
CA LEU A 17 4.11 8.56 -6.25
C LEU A 17 3.62 8.59 -4.81
N ILE A 18 2.63 7.76 -4.43
CA ILE A 18 2.11 7.73 -3.05
C ILE A 18 3.19 7.29 -2.08
N LYS A 19 3.97 6.25 -2.41
CA LYS A 19 5.12 5.80 -1.61
C LYS A 19 6.13 6.93 -1.42
N LYS A 20 6.49 7.61 -2.51
CA LYS A 20 7.45 8.73 -2.50
C LYS A 20 6.94 9.91 -1.67
N GLU A 21 5.72 10.39 -1.92
CA GLU A 21 5.16 11.54 -1.19
C GLU A 21 4.98 11.25 0.30
N THR A 22 4.63 10.00 0.64
CA THR A 22 4.56 9.56 2.04
C THR A 22 5.94 9.61 2.69
N LEU A 23 6.97 9.05 2.05
CA LEU A 23 8.34 9.11 2.54
C LEU A 23 8.82 10.56 2.68
N ASP A 24 8.63 11.39 1.64
CA ASP A 24 9.01 12.80 1.62
C ASP A 24 8.32 13.57 2.76
N HIS A 25 7.04 13.29 3.04
CA HIS A 25 6.32 13.87 4.18
C HIS A 25 7.02 13.54 5.51
N TYR A 26 7.27 12.26 5.80
CA TYR A 26 7.94 11.87 7.05
C TYR A 26 9.37 12.42 7.15
N ILE A 27 10.12 12.49 6.04
CA ILE A 27 11.44 13.12 6.00
C ILE A 27 11.32 14.61 6.34
N SER A 28 10.37 15.32 5.74
CA SER A 28 10.16 16.75 5.98
C SER A 28 9.80 17.09 7.43
N GLU A 29 9.15 16.15 8.14
CA GLU A 29 8.84 16.27 9.57
C GLU A 29 9.98 15.79 10.49
N GLY A 30 11.11 15.33 9.95
CA GLY A 30 12.21 14.76 10.74
C GLY A 30 11.87 13.40 11.37
N LYS A 31 10.92 12.66 10.79
CA LYS A 31 10.33 11.42 11.31
C LYS A 31 10.72 10.18 10.48
N GLU A 32 11.87 10.19 9.83
CA GLU A 32 12.30 9.07 8.98
C GLU A 32 12.40 7.74 9.76
N ASN A 33 12.93 7.75 10.99
CA ASN A 33 12.97 6.55 11.83
C ASN A 33 11.57 6.05 12.19
N TYR A 34 10.64 6.95 12.49
CA TYR A 34 9.25 6.59 12.76
C TYR A 34 8.60 5.97 11.52
N TYR A 35 8.83 6.51 10.32
CA TYR A 35 8.38 5.90 9.07
C TYR A 35 8.86 4.45 8.93
N ARG A 36 10.16 4.20 9.13
CA ARG A 36 10.72 2.84 9.06
C ARG A 36 10.09 1.89 10.08
N ASP A 37 9.96 2.32 11.33
CA ASP A 37 9.32 1.53 12.38
C ASP A 37 7.87 1.19 12.03
N ARG A 38 7.13 2.14 11.46
CA ARG A 38 5.75 1.91 11.02
C ARG A 38 5.66 0.93 9.84
N VAL A 39 6.59 1.00 8.89
CA VAL A 39 6.67 0.05 7.77
C VAL A 39 6.96 -1.36 8.30
N GLU A 40 7.90 -1.53 9.23
CA GLU A 40 8.19 -2.85 9.82
C GLU A 40 7.01 -3.43 10.61
N ILE A 41 6.31 -2.62 11.41
CA ILE A 41 5.09 -3.06 12.11
C ILE A 41 4.04 -3.54 11.11
N LEU A 42 3.77 -2.75 10.07
CA LEU A 42 2.79 -3.11 9.05
C LEU A 42 3.19 -4.36 8.26
N LYS A 43 4.50 -4.61 8.08
CA LYS A 43 4.95 -5.83 7.42
C LYS A 43 4.57 -7.08 8.20
N GLU A 44 4.71 -7.06 9.52
CA GLU A 44 4.31 -8.19 10.36
C GLU A 44 2.79 -8.37 10.36
N ASP A 45 2.02 -7.28 10.44
CA ASP A 45 0.56 -7.33 10.34
C ASP A 45 0.09 -7.92 8.99
N LEU A 46 0.67 -7.45 7.88
CA LEU A 46 0.33 -7.92 6.53
C LEU A 46 0.73 -9.38 6.28
N LYS A 47 1.84 -9.86 6.85
CA LYS A 47 2.24 -11.28 6.77
C LYS A 47 1.24 -12.16 7.50
N GLU A 48 0.79 -11.74 8.68
CA GLU A 48 -0.20 -12.47 9.47
C GLU A 48 -1.57 -12.49 8.77
N ASP A 49 -1.99 -11.37 8.19
CA ASP A 49 -3.23 -11.31 7.42
C ASP A 49 -3.15 -12.14 6.13
N PHE A 50 -1.99 -12.14 5.46
CA PHE A 50 -1.73 -13.04 4.35
C PHE A 50 -1.82 -14.50 4.77
N ARG A 51 -1.22 -14.88 5.91
CA ARG A 51 -1.27 -16.26 6.44
C ARG A 51 -2.71 -16.74 6.62
N LYS A 52 -3.56 -15.93 7.25
CA LYS A 52 -4.99 -16.22 7.42
C LYS A 52 -5.73 -16.28 6.08
N TRP A 53 -5.48 -15.33 5.19
CA TRP A 53 -6.11 -15.30 3.88
C TRP A 53 -5.74 -16.51 3.03
N LYS A 54 -4.49 -16.96 3.12
CA LYS A 54 -3.94 -18.12 2.42
C LYS A 54 -4.62 -19.44 2.83
N GLU A 55 -5.09 -19.57 4.07
CA GLU A 55 -5.86 -20.74 4.53
C GLU A 55 -7.13 -20.95 3.69
N SER A 56 -7.79 -19.86 3.29
CA SER A 56 -8.96 -19.90 2.40
C SER A 56 -8.61 -19.88 0.90
N ASN A 57 -7.35 -19.58 0.56
CA ASN A 57 -6.87 -19.38 -0.81
C ASN A 57 -5.54 -20.13 -1.06
N PRO A 58 -5.48 -21.46 -0.87
CA PRO A 58 -4.22 -22.22 -0.81
C PRO A 58 -3.38 -22.17 -2.10
N GLN A 59 -4.00 -21.92 -3.25
CA GLN A 59 -3.34 -21.79 -4.55
C GLN A 59 -2.81 -20.37 -4.85
N LYS A 60 -3.16 -19.37 -4.03
CA LYS A 60 -2.86 -17.96 -4.31
C LYS A 60 -1.56 -17.49 -3.66
N GLN A 61 -0.78 -16.69 -4.36
CA GLN A 61 0.53 -16.23 -3.89
C GLN A 61 0.42 -14.89 -3.14
N PHE A 62 1.53 -14.43 -2.55
CA PHE A 62 1.55 -13.13 -1.87
C PHE A 62 1.22 -11.98 -2.84
N SER A 63 1.66 -12.06 -4.10
CA SER A 63 1.34 -11.09 -5.13
C SER A 63 -0.18 -10.98 -5.41
N ASP A 64 -0.92 -12.09 -5.36
CA ASP A 64 -2.40 -12.06 -5.45
C ASP A 64 -3.01 -11.29 -4.26
N TYR A 65 -2.49 -11.52 -3.05
CA TYR A 65 -2.93 -10.83 -1.84
C TYR A 65 -2.61 -9.33 -1.89
N LYS A 66 -1.38 -8.97 -2.30
CA LYS A 66 -0.96 -7.58 -2.53
C LYS A 66 -1.91 -6.87 -3.49
N ASN A 67 -2.23 -7.49 -4.62
CA ASN A 67 -3.17 -6.93 -5.59
C ASN A 67 -4.56 -6.73 -4.98
N LYS A 68 -5.06 -7.69 -4.20
CA LYS A 68 -6.34 -7.54 -3.47
C LYS A 68 -6.30 -6.34 -2.52
N CYS A 69 -5.26 -6.19 -1.70
CA CYS A 69 -5.13 -5.08 -0.76
C CYS A 69 -5.08 -3.73 -1.49
N ILE A 70 -4.35 -3.66 -2.61
CA ILE A 70 -4.29 -2.45 -3.45
C ILE A 70 -5.70 -2.08 -3.93
N GLU A 71 -6.47 -3.03 -4.47
CA GLU A 71 -7.84 -2.78 -4.92
C GLU A 71 -8.75 -2.29 -3.79
N GLU A 72 -8.67 -2.87 -2.60
CA GLU A 72 -9.41 -2.41 -1.42
C GLU A 72 -9.03 -0.97 -1.03
N MET A 73 -7.75 -0.64 -1.05
CA MET A 73 -7.28 0.72 -0.76
C MET A 73 -7.78 1.75 -1.78
N LYS A 74 -7.92 1.38 -3.07
CA LYS A 74 -8.50 2.29 -4.09
C LYS A 74 -9.91 2.71 -3.75
N THR A 75 -10.69 1.84 -3.10
CA THR A 75 -12.09 2.12 -2.76
C THR A 75 -12.26 2.99 -1.51
N GLY A 76 -11.22 3.12 -0.68
CA GLY A 76 -11.29 3.76 0.63
C GLY A 76 -10.61 5.12 0.78
N MET A 77 -9.96 5.66 -0.26
CA MET A 77 -9.21 6.92 -0.16
C MET A 77 -10.10 8.16 -0.14
N GLN A 78 -10.16 8.86 1.00
CA GLN A 78 -10.88 10.14 1.12
C GLN A 78 -10.07 11.26 1.80
N PHE A 79 -9.07 10.96 2.63
CA PHE A 79 -8.33 11.97 3.41
C PHE A 79 -6.79 11.81 3.40
N LEU A 80 -6.06 12.91 3.67
CA LEU A 80 -4.59 12.91 3.71
C LEU A 80 -4.01 11.90 4.71
N GLY A 81 -4.62 11.74 5.89
CA GLY A 81 -4.20 10.74 6.87
C GLY A 81 -4.32 9.31 6.34
N GLU A 82 -5.33 9.05 5.50
CA GLU A 82 -5.51 7.76 4.83
C GLU A 82 -4.48 7.58 3.72
N ILE A 83 -4.12 8.64 2.98
CA ILE A 83 -3.06 8.60 1.95
C ILE A 83 -1.71 8.22 2.57
N LEU A 84 -1.34 8.82 3.71
CA LEU A 84 -0.08 8.48 4.40
C LEU A 84 -0.09 7.03 4.91
N TYR A 85 -1.21 6.58 5.48
CA TYR A 85 -1.37 5.20 5.91
C TYR A 85 -1.27 4.22 4.73
N ILE A 86 -1.89 4.56 3.60
CA ILE A 86 -1.82 3.78 2.37
C ILE A 86 -0.39 3.75 1.85
N GLY A 87 0.35 4.87 1.84
CA GLY A 87 1.75 4.87 1.40
C GLY A 87 2.66 4.00 2.27
N LEU A 88 2.44 4.00 3.59
CA LEU A 88 3.12 3.06 4.50
C LEU A 88 2.77 1.60 4.16
N SER A 89 1.49 1.30 3.96
CA SER A 89 1.01 -0.04 3.64
C SER A 89 1.51 -0.54 2.28
N LEU A 90 1.54 0.33 1.26
CA LEU A 90 2.07 0.04 -0.08
C LEU A 90 3.57 -0.21 -0.05
N THR A 91 4.31 0.54 0.78
CA THR A 91 5.75 0.30 1.00
C THR A 91 5.96 -1.07 1.64
N ALA A 92 5.25 -1.36 2.72
CA ALA A 92 5.32 -2.65 3.42
C ALA A 92 5.00 -3.83 2.49
N LEU A 93 3.92 -3.76 1.71
CA LEU A 93 3.56 -4.76 0.70
C LEU A 93 4.67 -4.96 -0.34
N GLY A 94 5.29 -3.88 -0.82
CA GLY A 94 6.40 -3.93 -1.77
C GLY A 94 7.62 -4.65 -1.20
N GLU A 95 8.05 -4.29 0.01
CA GLU A 95 9.21 -4.89 0.66
C GLU A 95 9.03 -6.37 1.03
N ILE A 96 7.79 -6.80 1.29
CA ILE A 96 7.51 -8.24 1.49
C ILE A 96 7.66 -9.00 0.17
N GLU A 97 7.14 -8.45 -0.94
CA GLU A 97 7.22 -9.10 -2.25
C GLU A 97 8.68 -9.26 -2.70
N GLU A 98 9.51 -8.21 -2.59
CA GLU A 98 10.94 -8.24 -2.94
C GLU A 98 11.76 -9.29 -2.15
N LYS A 99 11.28 -9.73 -0.98
CA LYS A 99 11.94 -10.76 -0.16
C LYS A 99 11.47 -12.19 -0.45
N ASN A 100 10.39 -12.36 -1.22
CA ASN A 100 9.80 -13.67 -1.52
C ASN A 100 10.01 -14.12 -2.97
N ASP A 101 10.51 -13.25 -3.84
CA ASP A 101 11.02 -13.56 -5.20
C ASP A 101 12.48 -14.04 -5.17
#